data_AF-A0A327VRJ1-F1
#
_entry.id   AF-A0A327VRJ1-F1
#
_cell.length_a   1.000
_cell.length_b   1.000
_cell.length_c   1.000
_cell.angle_alpha   90.00
_cell.angle_beta   90.00
_cell.angle_gamma   90.00
#
_symmetry.space_group_name_H-M   'P 1'
#
loop_
_entity.id
_entity.type
_entity.pdbx_description
1 polymer ?
#
loop_
_entity_poly.entity_id
_entity_poly.type
_entity_poly.pdbx_seq_one_letter_code
_entity_poly.pdbx_strand_id
1 'polypeptide(L)'
;MSEGRKVLLADLTGQGRSAYPTAFEDAQPTAAAVAPAFTRIRIQAVIARQGPSPGQAVVHLVWAAADRGGTYTDGRITDITFHHAQGDTAWLPQPPATT
;
A
#
# COMPACT_ATOMS: atom_id res chain seq x y z
N MET A 1 4.63 4.21 -12.83
CA MET A 1 3.56 3.56 -12.01
C MET A 1 3.33 4.40 -10.77
N SER A 2 2.11 4.54 -10.27
CA SER A 2 1.81 5.32 -9.05
C SER A 2 2.36 4.64 -7.79
N GLU A 3 2.80 5.42 -6.79
CA GLU A 3 3.33 4.87 -5.52
C GLU A 3 2.28 4.08 -4.73
N GLY A 4 1.03 4.56 -4.67
CA GLY A 4 -0.06 3.81 -4.00
C GLY A 4 -0.25 2.39 -4.54
N ARG A 5 -0.05 2.17 -5.85
CA ARG A 5 -0.08 0.82 -6.43
C ARG A 5 1.04 -0.06 -5.89
N LYS A 6 2.26 0.47 -5.79
CA LYS A 6 3.43 -0.30 -5.33
C LYS A 6 3.26 -0.72 -3.87
N VAL A 7 2.82 0.22 -3.03
CA VAL A 7 2.55 -0.04 -1.60
C VAL A 7 1.44 -1.09 -1.44
N LEU A 8 0.32 -0.98 -2.19
CA LEU A 8 -0.74 -2.00 -2.16
C LEU A 8 -0.22 -3.38 -2.57
N LEU A 9 0.60 -3.48 -3.62
CA LEU A 9 1.17 -4.77 -4.02
C LEU A 9 2.11 -5.34 -2.96
N ALA A 10 2.93 -4.50 -2.32
CA ALA A 10 3.80 -4.94 -1.23
C ALA A 10 3.01 -5.42 -0.01
N ASP A 11 1.87 -4.80 0.29
CA ASP A 11 0.98 -5.25 1.34
C ASP A 11 0.37 -6.62 1.02
N LEU A 12 -0.25 -6.76 -0.15
CA LEU A 12 -0.99 -7.96 -0.54
C LEU A 12 -0.10 -9.18 -0.81
N THR A 13 1.13 -8.96 -1.26
CA THR A 13 2.05 -10.03 -1.67
C THR A 13 3.21 -10.26 -0.71
N GLY A 14 3.48 -9.32 0.19
CA GLY A 14 4.70 -9.30 1.01
C GLY A 14 5.97 -8.88 0.24
N GLN A 15 5.94 -8.82 -1.09
CA GLN A 15 7.12 -8.53 -1.90
C GLN A 15 7.40 -7.02 -1.96
N GLY A 16 8.64 -6.63 -1.67
CA GLY A 16 9.07 -5.22 -1.74
C GLY A 16 8.67 -4.37 -0.53
N ARG A 17 8.17 -4.98 0.57
CA ARG A 17 7.91 -4.26 1.83
C ARG A 17 9.15 -3.54 2.40
N SER A 18 10.35 -4.06 2.14
CA SER A 18 11.62 -3.43 2.54
C SER A 18 11.88 -2.05 1.93
N ALA A 19 11.20 -1.70 0.83
CA ALA A 19 11.27 -0.35 0.26
C ALA A 19 10.41 0.68 1.03
N TYR A 20 9.54 0.21 1.94
CA TYR A 20 8.58 1.03 2.68
C TYR A 20 8.60 0.71 4.19
N PRO A 21 9.76 0.84 4.85
CA PRO A 21 9.91 0.45 6.26
C PRO A 21 9.03 1.25 7.21
N THR A 22 8.60 2.45 6.82
CA THR A 22 7.66 3.27 7.61
C THR A 22 6.22 2.78 7.54
N ALA A 23 5.84 2.00 6.52
CA ALA A 23 4.48 1.51 6.35
C ALA A 23 4.32 0.05 6.81
N PHE A 24 5.41 -0.71 6.83
CA PHE A 24 5.42 -2.13 7.19
C PHE A 24 6.41 -2.34 8.34
N GLU A 25 5.90 -2.43 9.56
CA GLU A 25 6.74 -2.64 10.76
C GLU A 25 7.50 -3.97 10.73
N ASP A 26 7.02 -4.94 9.94
CA ASP A 26 7.64 -6.24 9.69
C ASP A 26 8.64 -6.21 8.52
N ALA A 27 8.99 -5.05 7.97
CA ALA A 27 9.95 -4.92 6.87
C ALA A 27 11.43 -4.95 7.30
N GLN A 28 11.72 -5.30 8.56
CA GLN A 28 13.10 -5.40 9.05
C GLN A 28 13.88 -6.47 8.25
N PRO A 29 15.19 -6.28 8.02
CA PRO A 29 16.02 -7.21 7.25
C PRO A 29 16.02 -8.67 7.77
N THR A 30 15.63 -8.86 9.03
CA THR A 30 15.55 -10.15 9.72
C THR A 30 14.14 -10.74 9.78
N ALA A 31 13.14 -10.06 9.24
CA ALA A 31 11.77 -10.54 9.25
C ALA A 31 11.57 -11.70 8.26
N ALA A 32 10.83 -12.72 8.68
CA ALA A 32 10.50 -13.84 7.83
C ALA A 32 9.71 -13.36 6.60
N ALA A 33 9.99 -13.94 5.43
CA ALA A 33 9.26 -13.63 4.21
C ALA A 33 7.74 -13.86 4.43
N VAL A 34 6.95 -12.80 4.32
CA VAL A 34 5.49 -12.87 4.44
C VAL A 34 4.95 -13.61 3.22
N ALA A 35 4.32 -14.77 3.43
CA ALA A 35 3.72 -15.53 2.34
C ALA A 35 2.57 -14.72 1.71
N PRO A 36 2.55 -14.54 0.37
CA PRO A 36 1.55 -13.72 -0.31
C PRO A 36 0.14 -14.07 0.14
N ALA A 37 -0.60 -13.10 0.67
CA ALA A 37 -2.00 -13.32 1.07
C ALA A 37 -2.89 -13.46 -0.17
N PHE A 38 -2.56 -12.72 -1.22
CA PHE A 38 -3.32 -12.66 -2.46
C PHE A 38 -2.47 -12.86 -3.72
N THR A 39 -3.13 -13.32 -4.78
CA THR A 39 -2.61 -13.51 -6.14
C THR A 39 -3.60 -12.94 -7.16
N ARG A 40 -3.24 -12.85 -8.45
CA ARG A 40 -4.11 -12.34 -9.53
C ARG A 40 -4.69 -10.93 -9.24
N ILE A 41 -3.82 -10.05 -8.75
CA ILE A 41 -4.20 -8.72 -8.29
C ILE A 41 -4.49 -7.80 -9.48
N ARG A 42 -5.65 -7.13 -9.45
CA ARG A 42 -6.04 -6.09 -10.41
C ARG A 42 -6.47 -4.84 -9.66
N ILE A 43 -5.86 -3.72 -10.00
CA ILE A 43 -6.31 -2.39 -9.56
C ILE A 43 -7.30 -1.86 -10.59
N GLN A 44 -8.48 -1.49 -10.13
CA GLN A 44 -9.59 -1.02 -10.97
C GLN A 44 -9.62 0.51 -11.04
N ALA A 45 -9.34 1.18 -9.92
CA ALA A 45 -9.30 2.63 -9.85
C ALA A 45 -8.26 3.11 -8.83
N VAL A 46 -7.70 4.29 -9.08
CA VAL A 46 -6.81 5.00 -8.16
C VAL A 46 -7.17 6.48 -8.18
N ILE A 47 -7.43 7.05 -7.01
CA ILE A 47 -7.70 8.47 -6.83
C ILE A 47 -6.72 8.99 -5.78
N ALA A 48 -5.88 9.96 -6.17
CA ALA A 48 -5.00 10.66 -5.25
C ALA A 48 -5.57 12.06 -4.99
N ARG A 49 -5.64 12.45 -3.72
CA ARG A 49 -6.03 13.80 -3.31
C ARG A 49 -5.05 14.33 -2.27
N GLN A 50 -4.96 15.66 -2.17
CA GLN A 50 -4.25 16.29 -1.07
C GLN A 50 -4.92 15.94 0.26
N GLY A 51 -4.13 15.69 1.30
CA GLY A 51 -4.60 15.40 2.64
C GLY A 51 -4.96 16.66 3.42
N PRO A 52 -5.49 16.52 4.65
CA PRO A 52 -5.88 17.65 5.50
C PRO A 52 -4.70 18.55 5.90
N SER A 53 -3.47 18.03 5.91
CA SER A 53 -2.27 18.78 6.28
C SER A 53 -1.36 19.08 5.09
N PRO A 54 -0.59 20.20 5.10
CA PRO A 54 0.51 20.41 4.16
C PRO A 54 1.46 19.23 4.21
N GLY A 55 1.99 18.82 3.05
CA GLY A 55 2.84 17.65 3.00
C GLY A 55 2.09 16.32 2.84
N GLN A 56 0.75 16.29 2.98
CA GLN A 56 0.00 15.05 3.04
C GLN A 56 -0.78 14.76 1.74
N ALA A 57 -0.90 13.49 1.38
CA ALA A 57 -1.81 13.00 0.35
C ALA A 57 -2.52 11.74 0.82
N VAL A 58 -3.75 11.52 0.34
CA VAL A 58 -4.50 10.28 0.54
C VAL A 58 -4.77 9.66 -0.82
N VAL A 59 -4.43 8.38 -0.95
CA VAL A 59 -4.65 7.58 -2.16
C VAL A 59 -5.70 6.53 -1.87
N HIS A 60 -6.83 6.61 -2.57
CA HIS A 60 -7.91 5.64 -2.53
C HIS A 60 -7.74 4.66 -3.69
N LEU A 61 -7.66 3.37 -3.38
CA LEU A 61 -7.51 2.31 -4.39
C LEU A 61 -8.70 1.37 -4.32
N VAL A 62 -9.27 1.06 -5.49
CA VAL A 62 -10.24 -0.01 -5.66
C VAL A 62 -9.55 -1.18 -6.36
N TRP A 63 -9.62 -2.38 -5.79
CA TRP A 63 -8.89 -3.54 -6.28
C TRP A 63 -9.62 -4.87 -6.08
N ALA A 64 -9.16 -5.86 -6.84
CA ALA A 64 -9.62 -7.24 -6.81
C ALA A 64 -8.42 -8.19 -6.76
N ALA A 65 -8.59 -9.35 -6.14
CA ALA A 65 -7.58 -10.41 -6.12
C ALA A 65 -8.19 -11.77 -5.80
N ALA A 66 -7.39 -12.83 -5.92
CA ALA A 66 -7.72 -14.15 -5.40
C ALA A 66 -6.87 -14.45 -4.16
N ASP A 67 -7.45 -15.01 -3.11
CA ASP A 67 -6.66 -15.52 -1.99
C ASP A 67 -5.87 -16.79 -2.39
N ARG A 68 -5.09 -17.36 -1.46
CA ARG A 68 -4.33 -18.60 -1.72
C ARG A 68 -5.22 -19.83 -1.99
N GLY A 69 -6.46 -19.83 -1.54
CA GLY A 69 -7.45 -20.88 -1.82
C GLY A 69 -8.10 -20.72 -3.21
N GLY A 70 -7.82 -19.63 -3.92
CA GLY A 70 -8.41 -19.32 -5.21
C GLY A 70 -9.75 -18.59 -5.11
N THR A 71 -10.19 -18.22 -3.90
CA THR A 71 -11.42 -17.45 -3.69
C THR A 71 -11.21 -16.04 -4.23
N TYR A 72 -12.05 -15.64 -5.18
CA TYR A 72 -12.00 -14.30 -5.74
C TYR A 72 -12.68 -13.31 -4.82
N THR A 73 -12.03 -12.17 -4.61
CA THR A 73 -12.65 -10.99 -4.01
C THR A 73 -12.49 -9.79 -4.94
N ASP A 74 -13.57 -9.04 -5.11
CA ASP A 74 -13.66 -7.86 -5.95
C ASP A 74 -14.19 -6.67 -5.14
N GLY A 75 -13.92 -5.44 -5.60
CA GLY A 75 -14.42 -4.21 -5.00
C GLY A 75 -13.82 -3.85 -3.65
N ARG A 76 -12.63 -4.38 -3.31
CA ARG A 76 -11.93 -4.00 -2.07
C ARG A 76 -11.43 -2.56 -2.20
N ILE A 77 -11.54 -1.82 -1.10
CA ILE A 77 -11.08 -0.44 -0.99
C ILE A 77 -9.92 -0.41 0.01
N THR A 78 -8.84 0.27 -0.37
CA THR A 78 -7.71 0.56 0.51
C THR A 78 -7.34 2.03 0.40
N ASP A 79 -7.23 2.67 1.55
CA ASP A 79 -6.75 4.04 1.66
C ASP A 79 -5.32 4.03 2.18
N ILE A 80 -4.44 4.75 1.49
CA ILE A 80 -3.03 4.88 1.87
C ILE A 80 -2.73 6.37 2.04
N THR A 81 -2.29 6.73 3.24
CA THR A 81 -1.83 8.08 3.55
C THR A 81 -0.36 8.20 3.23
N PHE A 82 0.02 9.26 2.54
CA PHE A 82 1.41 9.60 2.24
C PHE A 82 1.77 10.94 2.87
N HIS A 83 3.03 11.06 3.27
CA HIS A 83 3.67 12.32 3.65
C HIS A 83 4.87 12.59 2.74
N HIS A 84 5.10 13.86 2.38
CA HIS A 84 6.37 14.34 1.86
C HIS A 84 6.89 15.43 2.79
N ALA A 85 8.20 15.45 3.00
CA ALA A 85 8.86 16.53 3.71
C ALA A 85 9.00 17.76 2.79
N GLN A 86 8.99 18.95 3.38
CA GLN A 86 9.17 20.17 2.60
C GLN A 86 10.56 20.19 1.95
N GLY A 87 10.60 20.36 0.62
CA GLY A 87 11.84 20.29 -0.16
C GLY A 87 12.23 18.89 -0.61
N ASP A 88 11.48 17.86 -0.22
CA ASP A 88 11.65 16.49 -0.70
C ASP A 88 10.65 16.17 -1.82
N THR A 89 11.08 15.34 -2.77
CA THR A 89 10.23 14.89 -3.90
C THR A 89 9.61 13.52 -3.66
N ALA A 90 10.08 12.80 -2.63
CA ALA A 90 9.62 11.48 -2.29
C ALA A 90 8.35 11.54 -1.42
N TRP A 91 7.37 10.70 -1.78
CA TRP A 91 6.18 10.46 -0.97
C TRP A 91 6.36 9.17 -0.17
N LEU A 92 6.34 9.28 1.15
CA LEU A 92 6.52 8.18 2.09
C LEU A 92 5.15 7.71 2.61
N PRO A 93 4.78 6.44 2.40
CA PRO A 93 3.55 5.90 2.96
C PRO A 93 3.63 5.86 4.48
N GLN A 94 2.49 6.14 5.13
CA GLN A 94 2.30 6.03 6.56
C GLN A 94 1.62 4.70 6.91
N PRO A 95 1.81 4.18 8.13
CA PRO A 95 1.01 3.06 8.62
C PRO A 95 -0.49 3.35 8.49
N PRO A 96 -1.33 2.33 8.24
CA PRO A 96 -2.77 2.51 8.31
C PRO A 96 -3.17 3.00 9.71
N ALA A 97 -4.10 3.96 9.77
CA ALA A 97 -4.58 4.47 11.04
C ALA A 97 -5.21 3.31 11.85
N THR A 98 -4.70 3.05 13.04
CA THR A 98 -5.33 2.12 13.99
C THR A 98 -6.61 2.76 14.51
N THR A 99 -7.76 2.27 14.03
CA THR A 99 -9.10 2.55 14.62
C THR A 99 -9.33 1.76 15.89
#